data_AF-A0A6L8XQK9-F1
#
_entry.id   AF-A0A6L8XQK9-F1
#
_cell.length_a   1.000
_cell.length_b   1.000
_cell.length_c   1.000
_cell.angle_alpha   90.00
_cell.angle_beta   90.00
_cell.angle_gamma   90.00
#
_symmetry.space_group_name_H-M   'P 1'
#
loop_
_entity.id
_entity.type
_entity.pdbx_description
1 polymer ?
#
loop_
_entity_poly.entity_id
_entity_poly.type
_entity_poly.pdbx_seq_one_letter_code
_entity_poly.pdbx_strand_id
1 'polypeptide(L)'
;MEISKADWKLYRERVSDWQEHYMEQLIKEYVELLTSPGNASDHFGELEKRIKQDKKHPGVLIELRKSTALWDIAYFVRDKVITMNELEGFSEDLIDAVKLILSR
;
A
#
# COMPACT_ATOMS: atom_id res chain seq x y z
N MET A 1 9.55 -12.85 -13.77
CA MET A 1 10.78 -12.83 -12.94
C MET A 1 10.40 -13.39 -11.59
N GLU A 2 11.25 -14.26 -11.01
CA GLU A 2 11.09 -14.67 -9.61
C GLU A 2 11.88 -13.73 -8.70
N ILE A 3 11.31 -13.36 -7.55
CA ILE A 3 12.00 -12.53 -6.57
C ILE A 3 13.19 -13.29 -5.93
N SER A 4 14.32 -12.61 -5.80
CA SER A 4 15.51 -13.17 -5.16
C SER A 4 15.27 -13.45 -3.66
N LYS A 5 16.14 -14.26 -3.03
CA LYS A 5 16.03 -14.51 -1.58
C LYS A 5 16.27 -13.25 -0.75
N ALA A 6 17.18 -12.37 -1.20
CA ALA A 6 17.51 -11.13 -0.53
C ALA A 6 16.34 -10.14 -0.61
N ASP A 7 15.80 -9.93 -1.81
CA ASP A 7 14.65 -9.04 -2.03
C ASP A 7 13.40 -9.55 -1.29
N TRP A 8 13.16 -10.86 -1.28
CA TRP A 8 12.05 -11.43 -0.50
C TRP A 8 12.18 -11.21 1.01
N LYS A 9 13.42 -11.25 1.52
CA LYS A 9 13.66 -10.93 2.93
C LYS A 9 13.37 -9.45 3.20
N LEU A 10 13.93 -8.57 2.38
CA LEU A 10 13.75 -7.11 2.53
C LEU A 10 12.28 -6.70 2.40
N TYR A 11 11.53 -7.27 1.45
CA TYR A 11 10.10 -7.03 1.32
C TYR A 11 9.31 -7.34 2.60
N ARG A 12 9.59 -8.49 3.23
CA ARG A 12 8.93 -8.86 4.49
C ARG A 12 9.32 -7.96 5.67
N GLU A 13 10.51 -7.38 5.63
CA GLU A 13 10.96 -6.44 6.66
C GLU A 13 10.30 -5.06 6.47
N ARG A 14 10.06 -4.64 5.24
CA ARG A 14 9.53 -3.30 4.91
C ARG A 14 8.00 -3.20 4.90
N VAL A 15 7.30 -4.28 4.55
CA VAL A 15 5.85 -4.24 4.33
C VAL A 15 5.05 -3.72 5.53
N SER A 16 5.46 -4.06 6.76
CA SER A 16 4.78 -3.58 7.96
C SER A 16 4.86 -2.06 8.08
N ASP A 17 6.05 -1.48 7.88
CA ASP A 17 6.26 -0.03 7.98
C ASP A 17 5.52 0.72 6.86
N TRP A 18 5.53 0.15 5.64
CA TRP A 18 4.77 0.71 4.52
C TRP A 18 3.27 0.73 4.77
N GLN A 19 2.71 -0.36 5.31
CA GLN A 19 1.29 -0.43 5.64
C GLN A 19 0.94 0.53 6.79
N GLU A 20 1.79 0.64 7.81
CA GLU A 20 1.58 1.58 8.92
C GLU A 20 1.54 3.03 8.42
N HIS A 21 2.54 3.45 7.63
CA HIS A 21 2.57 4.81 7.08
C HIS A 21 1.39 5.12 6.17
N TYR A 22 0.92 4.15 5.38
CA TYR A 22 -0.29 4.30 4.57
C TYR A 22 -1.53 4.45 5.45
N MET A 23 -1.67 3.61 6.49
CA MET A 23 -2.77 3.69 7.44
C MET A 23 -2.78 5.01 8.23
N GLU A 24 -1.62 5.58 8.55
CA GLU A 24 -1.54 6.93 9.14
C GLU A 24 -2.15 8.00 8.22
N GLN A 25 -2.01 7.89 6.90
CA GLN A 25 -2.66 8.81 5.96
C GLN A 25 -4.17 8.60 5.94
N LEU A 26 -4.64 7.36 5.89
CA LEU A 26 -6.08 7.05 5.96
C LEU A 26 -6.72 7.62 7.23
N ILE A 27 -6.05 7.48 8.37
CA ILE A 27 -6.54 8.04 9.64
C ILE A 27 -6.70 9.56 9.55
N LYS A 28 -5.74 10.28 8.94
CA LYS A 28 -5.85 11.74 8.72
C LYS A 28 -7.05 12.07 7.83
N GLU A 29 -7.23 11.34 6.73
CA GLU A 29 -8.37 11.52 5.83
C GLU A 29 -9.71 11.26 6.52
N TYR A 30 -9.77 10.26 7.42
CA TYR A 30 -10.96 9.99 8.22
C TYR A 30 -11.26 11.12 9.20
N VAL A 31 -10.23 11.67 9.86
CA VAL A 31 -10.39 12.83 10.75
C VAL A 31 -10.90 14.05 9.97
N GLU A 32 -10.34 14.33 8.79
CA GLU A 32 -10.82 15.40 7.92
C GLU A 32 -12.28 15.20 7.50
N LEU A 33 -12.65 13.98 7.09
CA LEU A 33 -14.03 13.63 6.76
C LEU A 33 -14.97 13.90 7.94
N LEU A 34 -14.60 13.44 9.13
CA LEU A 34 -15.43 13.57 10.34
C LEU A 34 -15.57 15.01 10.85
N THR A 35 -14.58 15.85 10.58
CA THR A 35 -14.53 17.25 11.04
C THR A 35 -15.02 18.25 9.98
N SER A 36 -15.34 17.77 8.78
CA SER A 36 -15.91 18.60 7.71
C SER A 36 -17.34 19.07 8.04
N PRO A 37 -17.87 20.12 7.38
CA PRO A 37 -19.25 20.55 7.61
C PRO A 37 -20.28 19.51 7.11
N GLY A 38 -21.25 19.14 7.95
CA GLY A 38 -22.29 18.18 7.58
C GLY A 38 -23.04 17.63 8.79
N ASN A 39 -24.02 16.74 8.55
CA ASN A 39 -24.73 16.06 9.61
C ASN A 39 -23.94 14.86 10.12
N ALA A 40 -24.07 14.57 11.42
CA ALA A 40 -23.41 13.41 12.03
C ALA A 40 -23.81 12.07 11.38
N SER A 41 -25.06 11.93 10.91
CA SER A 41 -25.53 10.73 10.21
C SER A 41 -24.79 10.49 8.90
N ASP A 42 -24.50 11.56 8.16
CA ASP A 42 -23.84 11.48 6.86
C ASP A 42 -22.36 11.13 7.04
N HIS A 43 -21.70 11.76 8.01
CA HIS A 43 -20.31 11.42 8.37
C HIS A 43 -20.17 9.98 8.84
N PHE A 44 -21.09 9.50 9.69
CA PHE A 44 -21.06 8.12 10.16
C PHE A 44 -21.21 7.13 9.00
N GLY A 45 -22.17 7.37 8.10
CA GLY A 45 -22.40 6.51 6.94
C GLY A 45 -21.23 6.51 5.96
N GLU A 46 -20.67 7.67 5.63
CA GLU A 46 -19.55 7.78 4.70
C GLU A 46 -18.27 7.17 5.29
N LEU A 47 -17.99 7.39 6.58
CA LEU A 47 -16.85 6.76 7.25
C LEU A 47 -16.98 5.24 7.23
N GLU A 48 -18.17 4.69 7.54
CA GLU A 48 -18.39 3.24 7.55
C GLU A 48 -18.14 2.64 6.15
N LYS A 49 -18.65 3.30 5.11
CA LYS A 49 -18.43 2.91 3.72
C LYS A 49 -16.95 2.95 3.34
N ARG A 50 -16.24 4.03 3.71
CA ARG A 50 -14.82 4.22 3.39
C ARG A 50 -13.93 3.17 4.09
N ILE A 51 -14.12 2.95 5.39
CA ILE A 51 -13.41 1.89 6.13
C ILE A 51 -13.63 0.50 5.51
N LYS A 52 -14.85 0.19 5.04
CA LYS A 52 -15.15 -1.09 4.37
C LYS A 52 -14.39 -1.24 3.05
N GLN A 53 -14.17 -0.14 2.33
CA GLN A 53 -13.39 -0.14 1.09
C GLN A 53 -11.90 -0.26 1.38
N ASP A 54 -11.38 0.58 2.28
CA ASP A 54 -9.96 0.66 2.59
C ASP A 54 -9.41 -0.62 3.23
N LYS A 55 -10.22 -1.36 4.01
CA LYS A 55 -9.86 -2.68 4.54
C LYS A 55 -9.48 -3.72 3.47
N LYS A 56 -9.94 -3.52 2.22
CA LYS A 56 -9.62 -4.42 1.10
C LYS A 56 -8.39 -3.97 0.33
N HIS A 57 -7.86 -2.78 0.65
CA HIS A 57 -6.70 -2.22 -0.02
C HIS A 57 -5.41 -2.96 0.40
N PRO A 58 -4.49 -3.27 -0.53
CA PRO A 58 -3.22 -3.93 -0.20
C PRO A 58 -2.37 -3.18 0.84
N GLY A 59 -2.48 -1.84 0.87
CA GLY A 59 -1.85 -1.00 1.90
C GLY A 59 -2.42 -1.18 3.32
N VAL A 60 -3.51 -1.95 3.50
CA VAL A 60 -4.10 -2.27 4.80
C VAL A 60 -4.06 -3.77 5.08
N LEU A 61 -4.45 -4.58 4.10
CA LEU A 61 -4.47 -6.03 4.22
C LEU A 61 -3.82 -6.68 3.02
N ILE A 62 -2.77 -7.46 3.28
CA ILE A 62 -2.10 -8.24 2.25
C ILE A 62 -1.73 -9.62 2.77
N GLU A 63 -1.77 -10.61 1.89
CA GLU A 63 -1.22 -11.93 2.14
C GLU A 63 0.17 -12.04 1.51
N LEU A 64 1.20 -12.16 2.35
CA LEU A 64 2.58 -12.21 1.87
C LEU A 64 2.89 -13.57 1.24
N ARG A 65 2.99 -13.60 -0.10
CA ARG A 65 3.43 -14.79 -0.85
C ARG A 65 4.62 -14.45 -1.73
N LYS A 66 5.64 -15.30 -1.71
CA LYS A 66 6.84 -15.09 -2.52
C LYS A 66 6.53 -15.02 -4.02
N SER A 67 5.56 -15.81 -4.50
CA SER A 67 5.17 -15.85 -5.91
C SER A 67 4.46 -14.58 -6.39
N THR A 68 3.83 -13.81 -5.49
CA THR A 68 3.11 -12.57 -5.83
C THR A 68 3.90 -11.31 -5.48
N ALA A 69 4.96 -11.41 -4.68
CA ALA A 69 5.70 -10.28 -4.12
C ALA A 69 6.07 -9.18 -5.14
N LEU A 70 6.48 -9.54 -6.35
CA LEU A 70 6.79 -8.55 -7.40
C LEU A 70 5.57 -7.71 -7.78
N TRP A 71 4.41 -8.36 -7.95
CA TRP A 71 3.16 -7.69 -8.26
C TRP A 71 2.68 -6.86 -7.07
N ASP A 72 2.81 -7.40 -5.86
CA ASP A 72 2.42 -6.71 -4.63
C ASP A 72 3.21 -5.39 -4.48
N ILE A 73 4.53 -5.43 -4.67
CA ILE A 73 5.39 -4.23 -4.64
C ILE A 73 4.99 -3.24 -5.75
N ALA A 74 4.75 -3.72 -6.98
CA ALA A 74 4.34 -2.85 -8.07
C ALA A 74 2.97 -2.19 -7.79
N TYR A 75 2.03 -2.91 -7.19
CA TYR A 75 0.74 -2.37 -6.79
C TYR A 75 0.85 -1.40 -5.62
N PHE A 76 1.75 -1.63 -4.66
CA PHE A 76 2.04 -0.65 -3.63
C PHE A 76 2.53 0.68 -4.21
N VAL A 77 3.39 0.64 -5.23
CA VAL A 77 3.83 1.86 -5.91
C VAL A 77 2.69 2.51 -6.71
N ARG A 78 1.96 1.72 -7.51
CA ARG A 78 0.85 2.22 -8.34
C ARG A 78 -0.25 2.88 -7.51
N ASP A 79 -0.61 2.22 -6.42
CA ASP A 79 -1.71 2.62 -5.54
C ASP A 79 -1.20 3.59 -4.45
N LYS A 80 0.02 4.10 -4.61
CA LYS A 80 0.65 5.15 -3.78
C LYS A 80 0.75 4.81 -2.29
N VAL A 81 0.81 3.52 -1.97
CA VAL A 81 1.18 3.03 -0.64
C VAL A 81 2.64 3.38 -0.36
N ILE A 82 3.49 3.28 -1.38
CA ILE A 82 4.91 3.66 -1.34
C ILE A 82 5.30 4.38 -2.62
N THR A 83 6.47 5.01 -2.60
CA THR A 83 7.12 5.61 -3.76
C THR A 83 8.21 4.69 -4.33
N MET A 84 8.66 4.97 -5.56
CA MET A 84 9.81 4.26 -6.14
C MET A 84 11.10 4.42 -5.33
N ASN A 85 11.26 5.54 -4.61
CA ASN A 85 12.44 5.79 -3.79
C ASN A 85 12.50 4.85 -2.58
N GLU A 86 11.34 4.44 -2.06
CA GLU A 86 11.26 3.50 -0.93
C GLU A 86 11.61 2.07 -1.32
N LEU A 87 11.86 1.80 -2.61
CA LEU A 87 12.48 0.57 -3.10
C LEU A 87 14.02 0.59 -3.00
N GLU A 88 14.61 1.58 -2.33
CA GLU A 88 16.04 1.59 -2.05
C GLU A 88 16.46 0.32 -1.28
N GLY A 89 17.55 -0.31 -1.76
CA GLY A 89 18.11 -1.55 -1.21
C GLY A 89 17.58 -2.83 -1.87
N PHE A 90 16.55 -2.75 -2.71
CA PHE A 90 16.18 -3.86 -3.58
C PHE A 90 17.14 -3.97 -4.79
N SER A 91 17.18 -5.15 -5.40
CA SER A 91 17.97 -5.39 -6.61
C SER A 91 17.51 -4.54 -7.80
N GLU A 92 18.45 -4.18 -8.68
CA GLU A 92 18.16 -3.47 -9.93
C GLU A 92 17.15 -4.23 -10.79
N ASP A 93 17.29 -5.56 -10.88
CA ASP A 93 16.36 -6.44 -11.59
C ASP A 93 14.91 -6.29 -11.07
N LEU A 94 14.72 -6.21 -9.75
CA LEU A 94 13.39 -6.01 -9.16
C LEU A 94 12.86 -4.62 -9.48
N ILE A 95 13.69 -3.60 -9.30
CA ILE A 95 13.29 -2.21 -9.56
C ILE A 95 12.88 -2.03 -11.02
N ASP A 96 13.62 -2.61 -11.97
CA ASP A 96 13.31 -2.52 -13.39
C ASP A 96 12.07 -3.35 -13.76
N ALA A 97 11.88 -4.51 -13.14
CA ALA A 97 10.65 -5.28 -13.31
C ALA A 97 9.41 -4.52 -12.80
N VAL A 98 9.52 -3.81 -11.66
CA VAL A 98 8.45 -2.94 -11.15
C VAL A 98 8.16 -1.82 -12.14
N LYS A 99 9.18 -1.10 -12.64
CA LYS A 99 8.99 -0.05 -13.67
C LYS A 99 8.28 -0.59 -14.91
N LEU A 100 8.66 -1.78 -15.38
CA LEU A 100 8.04 -2.41 -16.55
C LEU A 100 6.57 -2.78 -16.31
N ILE A 101 6.21 -3.18 -15.08
CA ILE A 101 4.81 -3.42 -14.71
C ILE A 101 4.02 -2.10 -14.71
N LEU A 102 4.62 -1.03 -14.18
CA LEU A 102 3.99 0.29 -14.09
C LEU A 102 3.83 1.00 -15.44
N SER A 103 4.63 0.63 -16.45
CA SER A 103 4.54 1.20 -17.80
C SER A 103 3.45 0.56 -18.67
N ARG A 104 2.69 -0.39 -18.14
CA ARG A 104 1.59 -1.10 -18.82
C ARG A 104 0.24 -0.55 -18.39
#